data_AF-A0A645CXC2-F1
#
_entry.id   AF-A0A645CXC2-F1
#
_cell.length_a   1.000
_cell.length_b   1.000
_cell.length_c   1.000
_cell.angle_alpha   90.00
_cell.angle_beta   90.00
_cell.angle_gamma   90.00
#
_symmetry.space_group_name_H-M   'P 1'
#
loop_
_entity.id
_entity.type
_entity.pdbx_description
1 polymer ?
#
loop_
_entity_poly.entity_id
_entity_poly.type
_entity_poly.pdbx_seq_one_letter_code
_entity_poly.pdbx_strand_id
1 'polypeptide(L)'
;MDGYVEVFEYLRHYDKHDLQKIIFSDRYQHPYIYALLVNRLSPIAWQGGILNIFEFHPVKSGDYVQEKTLVVATPEDELPERAADEIILGADGSARFYVYLPQAK
;
A
#
# COMPACT_ATOMS: atom_id res chain seq x y z
N MET A 1 -0.35 -13.15 -8.05
CA MET A 1 0.77 -12.21 -8.29
C MET A 1 0.23 -10.85 -8.71
N ASP A 2 -0.89 -10.85 -9.43
CA ASP A 2 -1.67 -9.66 -9.82
C ASP A 2 -2.06 -8.77 -8.63
N GLY A 3 -1.99 -7.47 -8.84
CA GLY A 3 -2.45 -6.43 -7.90
C GLY A 3 -1.33 -5.53 -7.38
N TYR A 4 -0.12 -6.07 -7.14
CA TYR A 4 0.99 -5.28 -6.59
C TYR A 4 1.52 -4.23 -7.58
N VAL A 5 1.63 -4.56 -8.86
CA VAL A 5 2.10 -3.57 -9.85
C VAL A 5 1.06 -2.47 -10.00
N GLU A 6 -0.21 -2.85 -10.09
CA GLU A 6 -1.37 -1.98 -10.32
C GLU A 6 -1.52 -0.98 -9.18
N VAL A 7 -1.45 -1.44 -7.93
CA VAL A 7 -1.51 -0.56 -6.76
C VAL A 7 -0.28 0.32 -6.62
N PHE A 8 0.94 -0.15 -6.93
CA PHE A 8 2.11 0.73 -6.91
C PHE A 8 2.06 1.77 -8.03
N GLU A 9 1.51 1.44 -9.20
CA GLU A 9 1.23 2.39 -10.28
C GLU A 9 0.16 3.41 -9.88
N TYR A 10 -0.93 2.97 -9.23
CA TYR A 10 -1.93 3.85 -8.63
C TYR A 10 -1.28 4.82 -7.63
N LEU A 11 -0.53 4.27 -6.66
CA LEU A 11 0.16 5.06 -5.66
C LEU A 11 1.19 6.00 -6.27
N ARG A 12 1.82 5.69 -7.41
CA ARG A 12 2.80 6.58 -8.05
C ARG A 12 2.21 7.96 -8.36
N HIS A 13 0.93 8.02 -8.72
CA HIS A 13 0.23 9.26 -9.05
C HIS A 13 -0.38 9.96 -7.82
N TYR A 14 -0.44 9.29 -6.68
CA TYR A 14 -0.88 9.87 -5.42
C TYR A 14 0.18 10.83 -4.84
N ASP A 15 -0.26 12.00 -4.41
CA ASP A 15 0.61 12.96 -3.73
C ASP A 15 0.93 12.48 -2.30
N LYS A 16 2.22 12.23 -2.03
CA LYS A 16 2.70 11.67 -0.76
C LYS A 16 3.30 12.72 0.17
N HIS A 17 3.32 14.00 -0.19
CA HIS A 17 4.03 15.03 0.60
C HIS A 17 3.50 15.14 2.04
N ASP A 18 2.21 14.90 2.26
CA ASP A 18 1.59 14.94 3.58
C ASP A 18 1.50 13.59 4.28
N LEU A 19 2.01 12.51 3.68
CA LEU A 19 2.00 11.18 4.31
C LEU A 19 3.16 11.01 5.28
N GLN A 20 2.85 10.44 6.45
CA GLN A 20 3.87 9.93 7.35
C GLN A 20 4.27 8.51 6.98
N LYS A 21 3.28 7.68 6.63
CA LYS A 21 3.49 6.26 6.32
C LYS A 21 2.54 5.76 5.23
N ILE A 22 2.99 4.72 4.54
CA ILE A 22 2.21 3.85 3.68
C ILE A 22 2.37 2.44 4.25
N ILE A 23 1.35 1.94 4.93
CA ILE A 23 1.32 0.58 5.44
C ILE A 23 0.76 -0.31 4.34
N PHE A 24 1.50 -1.36 4.02
CA PHE A 24 1.23 -2.18 2.86
C PHE A 24 1.26 -3.66 3.25
N SER A 25 0.15 -4.36 3.01
CA SER A 25 0.04 -5.78 3.29
C SER A 25 1.06 -6.61 2.51
N ASP A 26 1.77 -7.48 3.21
CA ASP A 26 2.72 -8.45 2.65
C ASP A 26 2.12 -9.87 2.55
N ARG A 27 0.81 -10.02 2.78
CA ARG A 27 0.11 -11.32 2.79
C ARG A 27 0.39 -12.19 1.57
N TYR A 28 0.47 -11.58 0.41
CA TYR A 28 0.65 -12.34 -0.82
C TYR A 28 2.10 -12.72 -1.08
N GLN A 29 3.09 -11.84 -0.86
CA GLN A 29 4.51 -12.02 -1.19
C GLN A 29 5.38 -10.89 -0.58
N HIS A 30 6.51 -10.55 -1.20
CA HIS A 30 7.43 -9.49 -0.83
C HIS A 30 7.10 -8.18 -1.59
N PRO A 31 6.20 -7.32 -1.08
CA PRO A 31 5.75 -6.08 -1.75
C PRO A 31 6.89 -5.12 -2.11
N TYR A 32 7.98 -5.10 -1.32
CA TYR A 32 9.12 -4.21 -1.55
C TYR A 32 9.75 -4.36 -2.95
N ILE A 33 9.72 -5.57 -3.54
CA ILE A 33 10.28 -5.82 -4.88
C ILE A 33 9.50 -5.02 -5.93
N TYR A 34 8.18 -4.95 -5.79
CA TYR A 34 7.29 -4.22 -6.70
C TYR A 34 7.42 -2.71 -6.51
N ALA A 35 7.62 -2.26 -5.27
CA ALA A 35 7.95 -0.87 -4.97
C ALA A 35 9.21 -0.43 -5.72
N LEU A 36 10.27 -1.25 -5.69
CA LEU A 36 11.51 -0.99 -6.43
C LEU A 36 11.29 -0.99 -7.94
N LEU A 37 10.61 -2.01 -8.46
CA LEU A 37 10.38 -2.20 -9.89
C LEU A 37 9.61 -1.04 -10.52
N VAL A 38 8.45 -0.69 -9.94
CA VAL A 38 7.55 0.35 -10.48
C VAL A 38 8.18 1.74 -10.40
N ASN A 39 8.91 2.01 -9.32
CA ASN A 39 9.61 3.29 -9.15
C ASN A 39 10.98 3.32 -9.87
N ARG A 40 11.38 2.22 -10.53
CA ARG A 40 12.68 2.05 -11.21
C ARG A 40 13.86 2.38 -10.30
N LEU A 41 13.78 1.96 -9.05
CA LEU A 41 14.79 2.21 -8.01
C LEU A 41 15.73 1.02 -7.89
N SER A 42 17.00 1.31 -7.61
CA SER A 42 17.96 0.27 -7.24
C SER A 42 17.80 -0.12 -5.76
N PRO A 43 18.17 -1.34 -5.35
CA PRO A 43 18.18 -1.73 -3.94
C PRO A 43 19.08 -0.84 -3.06
N ILE A 44 20.14 -0.24 -3.65
CA ILE A 44 21.02 0.70 -2.94
C ILE A 44 20.26 1.99 -2.60
N ALA A 45 19.44 2.48 -3.53
CA ALA A 45 18.57 3.63 -3.30
C ALA A 45 17.56 3.39 -2.17
N TRP A 46 17.07 2.15 -2.01
CA TRP A 46 16.24 1.74 -0.88
C TRP A 46 16.96 1.85 0.46
N GLN A 47 18.19 1.33 0.55
CA GLN A 47 19.02 1.46 1.76
C GLN A 47 19.33 2.93 2.10
N GLY A 48 19.36 3.81 1.09
CA GLY A 48 19.49 5.25 1.24
C GLY A 48 18.23 5.96 1.77
N GLY A 49 17.14 5.24 2.01
CA GLY A 49 15.93 5.73 2.68
C GLY A 49 14.85 6.30 1.76
N ILE A 50 14.97 6.16 0.43
CA ILE A 50 14.02 6.71 -0.55
C ILE A 50 12.59 6.18 -0.33
N LEU A 51 12.44 4.99 0.22
CA LEU A 51 11.15 4.36 0.49
C LEU A 51 10.90 4.16 2.00
N ASN A 52 11.52 4.96 2.87
CA ASN A 52 11.32 4.90 4.33
C ASN A 52 9.87 5.16 4.78
N ILE A 53 9.04 5.74 3.91
CA ILE A 53 7.61 5.91 4.18
C ILE A 53 6.84 4.59 4.11
N PHE A 54 7.41 3.53 3.52
CA PHE A 54 6.73 2.24 3.38
C PHE A 54 7.00 1.33 4.58
N GLU A 55 5.94 0.74 5.09
CA GLU A 55 5.97 -0.29 6.12
C GLU A 55 5.23 -1.53 5.61
N PHE A 56 5.83 -2.71 5.75
CA PHE A 56 5.31 -3.96 5.19
C PHE A 56 5.03 -4.97 6.29
N HIS A 57 3.76 -5.32 6.47
CA HIS A 57 3.28 -6.37 7.37
C HIS A 57 1.79 -6.64 7.10
N PRO A 58 1.22 -7.74 7.64
CA PRO A 58 -0.22 -7.94 7.64
C PRO A 58 -0.95 -6.77 8.30
N VAL A 59 -1.96 -6.22 7.64
CA VAL A 59 -2.67 -5.03 8.12
C VAL A 59 -3.60 -5.39 9.27
N LYS A 60 -3.65 -4.52 10.28
CA LYS A 60 -4.44 -4.68 11.52
C LYS A 60 -5.33 -3.48 11.76
N SER A 61 -6.34 -3.64 12.61
CA SER A 61 -7.32 -2.59 12.93
C SER A 61 -6.68 -1.27 13.42
N GLY A 62 -5.54 -1.35 14.13
CA GLY A 62 -4.80 -0.18 14.62
C GLY A 62 -4.13 0.67 13.53
N ASP A 63 -3.96 0.14 12.32
CA ASP A 63 -3.27 0.84 11.24
C ASP A 63 -4.11 1.95 10.62
N TYR A 64 -5.43 1.76 10.59
CA TYR A 64 -6.38 2.71 9.98
C TYR A 64 -6.59 4.00 10.78
N VAL A 65 -6.19 4.02 12.05
CA VAL A 65 -6.32 5.18 12.94
C VAL A 65 -5.02 5.99 13.05
N GLN A 66 -3.95 5.54 12.41
CA GLN A 66 -2.69 6.28 12.39
C GLN A 66 -2.84 7.56 11.56
N GLU A 67 -2.38 8.68 12.10
CA GLU A 67 -2.47 9.97 11.42
C GLU A 67 -1.63 9.97 10.14
N LYS A 68 -2.16 10.59 9.07
CA LYS A 68 -1.43 10.76 7.80
C LYS A 68 -0.90 9.44 7.23
N THR A 69 -1.59 8.35 7.50
CA THR A 69 -1.23 7.01 7.03
C THR A 69 -2.17 6.56 5.92
N LEU A 70 -1.58 6.14 4.81
CA LEU A 70 -2.28 5.40 3.76
C LEU A 70 -2.13 3.90 4.05
N VAL A 71 -3.22 3.15 3.94
CA VAL A 71 -3.22 1.71 4.19
C VAL A 71 -3.61 0.96 2.92
N VAL A 72 -2.84 -0.05 2.56
CA VAL A 72 -3.15 -0.99 1.47
C VAL A 72 -3.31 -2.39 2.06
N ALA A 73 -4.56 -2.84 2.14
CA ALA A 73 -4.94 -4.11 2.76
C ALA A 73 -5.38 -5.14 1.72
N THR A 74 -5.30 -6.43 2.06
CA THR A 74 -5.88 -7.52 1.28
C THR A 74 -7.24 -7.95 1.87
N PRO A 75 -8.07 -8.70 1.13
CA PRO A 75 -9.29 -9.32 1.69
C PRO A 75 -9.07 -10.23 2.91
N GLU A 76 -7.84 -10.68 3.16
CA GLU A 76 -7.48 -11.56 4.29
C GLU A 76 -7.00 -10.79 5.53
N ASP A 77 -6.83 -9.46 5.42
CA ASP A 77 -6.46 -8.61 6.54
C ASP A 77 -7.69 -8.16 7.34
N GLU A 78 -7.44 -7.56 8.52
CA GLU A 78 -8.51 -6.91 9.26
C GLU A 78 -8.94 -5.65 8.52
N LEU A 79 -10.13 -5.66 7.91
CA LEU A 79 -10.70 -4.53 7.20
C LEU A 79 -11.55 -3.65 8.15
N PRO A 80 -11.53 -2.32 7.99
CA PRO A 80 -12.37 -1.43 8.77
C PRO A 80 -13.82 -1.50 8.28
N GLU A 81 -14.76 -1.00 9.09
CA GLU A 81 -16.19 -0.96 8.69
C GLU A 81 -16.48 0.03 7.55
N ARG A 82 -15.56 0.97 7.28
CA ARG A 82 -15.71 1.93 6.19
C ARG A 82 -15.35 1.32 4.84
N ALA A 83 -15.99 1.82 3.78
CA ALA A 83 -15.62 1.48 2.42
C ALA A 83 -14.17 1.90 2.11
N ALA A 84 -13.53 1.10 1.26
CA ALA A 84 -12.23 1.45 0.67
C ALA A 84 -12.38 2.64 -0.28
N ASP A 85 -11.35 3.47 -0.34
CA ASP A 85 -11.30 4.63 -1.23
C ASP A 85 -10.98 4.20 -2.66
N GLU A 86 -10.24 3.11 -2.83
CA GLU A 86 -9.97 2.46 -4.12
C GLU A 86 -9.89 0.94 -3.95
N ILE A 87 -10.37 0.18 -4.95
CA ILE A 87 -10.31 -1.29 -4.98
C ILE A 87 -9.53 -1.73 -6.19
N ILE A 88 -8.39 -2.37 -5.96
CA ILE A 88 -7.55 -2.92 -7.03
C ILE A 88 -8.00 -4.34 -7.33
N LEU A 89 -8.50 -4.53 -8.55
CA LEU A 89 -8.98 -5.82 -9.05
C LEU A 89 -7.85 -6.63 -9.69
N GLY A 90 -7.90 -7.95 -9.52
CA GLY A 90 -7.06 -8.89 -10.26
C GLY A 90 -7.61 -9.15 -11.67
N ALA A 91 -6.84 -9.88 -12.48
CA ALA A 91 -7.26 -10.23 -13.85
C ALA A 91 -8.55 -11.08 -13.89
N ASP A 92 -8.85 -11.79 -12.80
CA ASP A 92 -10.08 -12.57 -12.62
C ASP A 92 -11.29 -11.74 -12.12
N GLY A 93 -11.12 -10.43 -11.96
CA GLY A 93 -12.16 -9.52 -11.46
C GLY A 93 -12.37 -9.57 -9.94
N SER A 94 -11.61 -10.40 -9.21
CA SER A 94 -11.67 -10.42 -7.74
C SER A 94 -10.88 -9.26 -7.14
N ALA A 95 -11.32 -8.75 -5.98
CA ALA A 95 -10.59 -7.73 -5.24
C ALA A 95 -9.28 -8.30 -4.69
N ARG A 96 -8.16 -7.62 -4.98
CA ARG A 96 -6.81 -7.98 -4.52
C ARG A 96 -6.32 -7.05 -3.43
N PHE A 97 -6.54 -5.74 -3.61
CA PHE A 97 -6.20 -4.76 -2.60
C PHE A 97 -7.33 -3.76 -2.39
N TYR A 98 -7.46 -3.33 -1.15
CA TYR A 98 -8.30 -2.23 -0.71
C TYR A 98 -7.37 -1.11 -0.26
N VAL A 99 -7.49 0.05 -0.89
CA VAL A 99 -6.70 1.23 -0.56
C VAL A 99 -7.54 2.16 0.28
N TYR A 100 -6.97 2.59 1.40
CA TYR A 100 -7.57 3.46 2.38
C TYR A 100 -6.71 4.71 2.52
N LEU A 101 -7.24 5.84 2.05
CA LEU A 101 -6.57 7.12 2.12
C LEU A 101 -6.62 7.68 3.55
N PRO A 102 -5.64 8.52 3.94
CA PRO A 102 -5.65 9.18 5.24
C PRO A 102 -6.92 10.00 5.41
N GLN A 103 -7.56 9.88 6.57
CA GLN A 103 -8.68 10.74 6.91
C GLN A 103 -8.15 12.14 7.22
N ALA A 104 -8.70 13.16 6.57
CA ALA A 104 -8.46 14.54 6.97
C ALA A 104 -9.02 14.73 8.39
N LYS A 105 -8.18 15.23 9.31
CA LYS A 105 -8.63 15.68 10.63
C LYS A 105 -9.21 17.08 10.54
#